data_AF-A0A562IK05-F1
#
_entry.id   AF-A0A562IK05-F1
#
_cell.length_a   1.000
_cell.length_b   1.000
_cell.length_c   1.000
_cell.angle_alpha   90.00
_cell.angle_beta   90.00
_cell.angle_gamma   90.00
#
_symmetry.space_group_name_H-M   'P 1'
#
loop_
_entity.id
_entity.type
_entity.pdbx_description
1 polymer ?
#
loop_
_entity_poly.entity_id
_entity_poly.type
_entity_poly.pdbx_seq_one_letter_code
_entity_poly.pdbx_strand_id
1 'polypeptide(L)'
;MAGNKTATLLAGSCALGALLGGGPPELVDGLSRFGHHLGMAFQLIDDLLAIWGDPRRTGKPVGSDLRARKRSVPVVRALTAGGQRWPGLGL
;
A
#
# COMPACT_ATOMS: atom_id res chain seq x y z
N MET A 1 3.87 7.47 -2.93
CA MET A 1 4.66 6.69 -1.94
C MET A 1 4.47 5.19 -2.11
N ALA A 2 3.22 4.67 -2.10
CA ALA A 2 2.92 3.26 -2.39
C ALA A 2 3.34 2.81 -3.81
N GLY A 3 3.02 3.62 -4.81
CA GLY A 3 3.37 3.37 -6.22
C GLY A 3 4.87 3.16 -6.44
N ASN A 4 5.67 4.17 -6.10
CA ASN A 4 7.11 4.21 -6.40
C ASN A 4 7.99 3.26 -5.57
N LYS A 5 7.41 2.49 -4.63
CA LYS A 5 8.16 1.56 -3.77
C LYS A 5 7.63 0.14 -3.92
N THR A 6 6.43 -0.10 -3.40
CA THR A 6 5.83 -1.43 -3.35
C THR A 6 5.33 -1.86 -4.73
N ALA A 7 4.54 -1.00 -5.40
CA ALA A 7 3.97 -1.36 -6.70
C ALA A 7 5.03 -1.48 -7.79
N THR A 8 6.01 -0.57 -7.85
CA THR A 8 7.11 -0.66 -8.81
C THR A 8 7.95 -1.92 -8.62
N LEU A 9 8.25 -2.31 -7.37
CA LEU A 9 9.01 -3.53 -7.12
C LEU A 9 8.24 -4.78 -7.59
N LEU A 10 6.95 -4.90 -7.24
CA LEU A 10 6.14 -6.05 -7.67
C LEU A 10 5.93 -6.08 -9.18
N ALA A 11 5.69 -4.93 -9.82
CA ALA A 11 5.64 -4.81 -11.27
C ALA A 11 6.93 -5.33 -11.93
N GLY A 12 8.08 -4.87 -11.43
CA GLY A 12 9.40 -5.32 -11.88
C GLY A 12 9.60 -6.82 -11.69
N SER A 13 9.30 -7.37 -10.51
CA SER A 13 9.43 -8.80 -10.25
C SER A 13 8.59 -9.67 -11.20
N CYS A 14 7.34 -9.30 -11.45
CA CYS A 14 6.47 -10.01 -12.39
C CYS A 14 6.98 -9.91 -13.83
N ALA A 15 7.39 -8.71 -14.26
CA ALA A 15 7.92 -8.48 -15.59
C ALA A 15 9.25 -9.21 -15.84
N LEU A 16 10.16 -9.21 -14.85
CA LEU A 16 11.43 -9.93 -14.93
C LEU A 16 11.21 -11.44 -15.08
N GLY A 17 10.25 -12.01 -14.33
CA GLY A 17 9.91 -13.43 -14.47
C GLY A 17 9.45 -13.78 -15.89
N ALA A 18 8.60 -12.94 -16.48
CA ALA A 18 8.13 -13.10 -17.86
C ALA A 18 9.28 -13.00 -18.88
N LEU A 19 10.16 -12.01 -18.69
CA LEU A 19 11.31 -11.76 -19.56
C LEU A 19 12.31 -12.93 -19.53
N LEU A 20 12.69 -13.38 -18.33
CA LEU A 20 13.62 -14.51 -18.16
C LEU A 20 13.03 -15.84 -18.64
N GLY A 21 11.70 -15.96 -18.63
CA GLY A 21 10.98 -17.11 -19.19
C GLY A 21 10.82 -17.07 -20.72
N GLY A 22 11.34 -16.06 -21.41
CA GLY A 22 11.22 -15.93 -22.87
C GLY A 22 9.81 -15.52 -23.34
N GLY A 23 9.01 -14.90 -22.48
CA GLY A 23 7.67 -14.44 -22.82
C GLY A 23 7.67 -13.30 -23.86
N PRO A 24 6.63 -13.19 -24.70
CA PRO A 24 6.52 -12.12 -25.67
C PRO A 24 6.33 -10.74 -24.99
N PRO A 25 6.63 -9.63 -25.67
CA PRO A 25 6.55 -8.28 -25.10
C PRO A 25 5.20 -7.95 -24.45
N GLU A 26 4.10 -8.40 -25.04
CA GLU A 26 2.74 -8.17 -24.55
C GLU A 26 2.49 -8.85 -23.19
N LEU A 27 3.10 -10.03 -22.97
CA LEU A 27 3.04 -10.74 -21.70
C LEU A 27 3.87 -10.05 -20.63
N VAL A 28 5.07 -9.58 -20.96
CA VAL A 28 5.95 -8.84 -20.04
C VAL A 28 5.25 -7.58 -19.55
N ASP A 29 4.68 -6.81 -20.48
CA ASP A 29 3.93 -5.58 -20.19
C ASP A 29 2.63 -5.86 -19.42
N GLY A 30 1.91 -6.93 -19.79
CA GLY A 30 0.74 -7.41 -19.05
C GLY A 30 1.07 -7.75 -17.59
N LEU A 31 2.16 -8.49 -17.35
CA LEU A 31 2.60 -8.88 -16.02
C LEU A 31 3.20 -7.71 -15.22
N SER A 32 3.83 -6.74 -15.87
CA SER A 32 4.22 -5.47 -15.25
C SER A 32 3.01 -4.73 -14.69
N ARG A 33 1.97 -4.53 -15.51
CA ARG A 33 0.71 -3.89 -15.07
C ARG A 33 0.04 -4.68 -13.95
N PHE A 34 -0.01 -6.00 -14.07
CA PHE A 34 -0.54 -6.86 -13.01
C PHE A 34 0.20 -6.64 -11.69
N GLY A 35 1.52 -6.74 -11.69
CA GLY A 35 2.33 -6.54 -10.49
C GLY A 35 2.19 -5.14 -9.89
N HIS A 36 2.01 -4.12 -10.73
CA HIS A 36 1.73 -2.76 -10.27
C HIS A 36 0.42 -2.68 -9.49
N HIS A 37 -0.69 -3.18 -10.06
CA HIS A 37 -1.99 -3.15 -9.39
C HIS A 37 -1.99 -4.01 -8.12
N LEU A 38 -1.33 -5.18 -8.18
CA LEU A 38 -1.17 -6.05 -7.02
C LEU A 38 -0.42 -5.33 -5.89
N GLY A 39 0.70 -4.66 -6.18
CA GLY A 39 1.46 -3.93 -5.17
C GLY A 39 0.74 -2.70 -4.62
N MET A 40 -0.09 -2.03 -5.43
CA MET A 40 -0.99 -0.99 -4.94
C MET A 40 -2.03 -1.55 -3.96
N ALA A 41 -2.70 -2.64 -4.33
CA ALA A 41 -3.68 -3.31 -3.46
C ALA A 41 -3.03 -3.82 -2.16
N PHE A 42 -1.85 -4.42 -2.26
CA PHE A 42 -1.09 -4.90 -1.11
C PHE A 42 -0.80 -3.76 -0.13
N GLN A 43 -0.29 -2.62 -0.61
CA GLN A 43 0.04 -1.50 0.28
C GLN A 43 -1.20 -0.88 0.92
N LEU A 44 -2.33 -0.82 0.21
CA LEU A 44 -3.58 -0.34 0.78
C LEU A 44 -4.03 -1.21 1.96
N ILE A 45 -3.92 -2.53 1.82
CA ILE A 45 -4.25 -3.47 2.89
C ILE A 45 -3.24 -3.36 4.04
N ASP A 46 -1.95 -3.26 3.76
CA ASP A 46 -0.90 -3.07 4.78
C ASP A 46 -1.14 -1.80 5.61
N ASP A 47 -1.47 -0.68 4.95
CA ASP A 47 -1.80 0.59 5.61
C ASP A 47 -3.04 0.46 6.54
N LEU A 48 -4.06 -0.31 6.14
CA LEU A 48 -5.23 -0.59 6.99
C LEU A 48 -4.84 -1.44 8.20
N LEU A 49 -4.09 -2.52 7.98
CA LEU A 49 -3.67 -3.44 9.04
C LEU A 49 -2.69 -2.78 10.03
N ALA A 50 -1.88 -1.83 9.58
CA ALA A 50 -0.96 -1.08 10.44
C ALA A 50 -1.68 -0.11 11.41
N ILE A 51 -2.94 0.24 11.13
CA ILE A 51 -3.76 1.05 12.03
C ILE A 51 -4.70 0.18 12.86
N TRP A 52 -5.41 -0.75 12.22
CA TRP A 52 -6.54 -1.48 12.84
C TRP A 52 -6.36 -3.00 12.94
N GLY A 53 -5.24 -3.56 12.48
CA GLY A 53 -5.03 -5.01 12.45
C GLY A 53 -4.87 -5.63 13.83
N ASP A 54 -5.37 -6.86 14.01
CA ASP A 54 -5.20 -7.66 15.23
C ASP A 54 -3.70 -7.96 15.46
N PRO A 55 -3.10 -7.54 16.59
CA PRO A 55 -1.69 -7.79 16.90
C PRO A 55 -1.29 -9.26 16.86
N ARG A 56 -2.21 -10.19 17.16
CA ARG A 56 -1.95 -11.64 17.12
C ARG A 56 -1.72 -12.14 15.68
N ARG A 57 -2.20 -11.41 14.68
CA ARG A 57 -2.04 -11.73 13.26
C ARG A 57 -0.94 -10.91 12.60
N THR A 58 -0.80 -9.64 12.97
CA THR A 58 0.15 -8.71 12.35
C THR A 58 1.54 -8.75 12.98
N GLY A 59 1.67 -9.26 14.21
CA GLY A 59 2.90 -9.21 14.99
C GLY A 59 3.32 -7.80 15.40
N LYS A 60 2.46 -6.80 15.18
CA LYS A 60 2.70 -5.37 15.47
C LYS A 60 1.59 -4.83 16.36
N PRO A 61 1.86 -3.86 17.25
CA PRO A 61 0.80 -3.29 18.07
C PRO A 61 -0.16 -2.42 17.23
N VAL A 62 -1.46 -2.46 17.54
CA VAL A 62 -2.53 -1.67 16.89
C VAL A 62 -2.16 -0.19 16.82
N GLY A 63 -2.36 0.47 15.69
CA GLY A 63 -2.05 1.90 15.53
C GLY A 63 -0.57 2.20 15.38
N SER A 64 0.25 1.24 14.93
CA SER A 64 1.70 1.44 14.76
C SER A 64 2.00 2.59 13.79
N ASP A 65 1.21 2.73 12.74
CA ASP A 65 1.40 3.81 11.76
C ASP A 65 1.04 5.19 12.33
N LEU A 66 0.02 5.26 13.18
CA LEU A 66 -0.36 6.50 13.88
C LEU A 66 0.75 6.93 14.86
N ARG A 67 1.27 5.98 15.67
CA ARG A 67 2.41 6.26 16.58
C ARG A 67 3.66 6.71 15.82
N ALA A 68 3.92 6.12 14.66
CA ALA A 68 5.03 6.51 13.80
C ALA A 68 4.75 7.78 12.96
N ARG A 69 3.56 8.39 13.10
CA ARG A 69 3.12 9.57 12.33
C ARG A 69 3.26 9.38 10.81
N LYS A 70 3.03 8.15 10.32
CA LYS A 70 3.07 7.87 8.90
C LYS A 70 1.88 8.53 8.19
N ARG A 71 2.13 9.04 6.99
CA ARG A 71 1.10 9.53 6.07
C ARG A 71 0.55 8.37 5.23
N SER A 72 0.02 7.34 5.90
CA SER A 72 -0.64 6.21 5.25
C SER A 72 -1.94 6.65 4.58
N VAL A 73 -2.44 5.86 3.63
CA VAL A 73 -3.63 6.22 2.83
C VAL A 73 -4.84 6.57 3.69
N PRO A 74 -5.20 5.81 4.74
CA PRO A 74 -6.35 6.16 5.59
C PRO A 74 -6.18 7.52 6.30
N VAL A 75 -4.96 7.86 6.72
CA VAL A 75 -4.65 9.14 7.37
C VAL A 75 -4.81 10.30 6.38
N VAL A 76 -4.19 10.18 5.19
CA VAL A 76 -4.31 11.21 4.15
C VAL A 76 -5.76 11.38 3.72
N ARG A 77 -6.51 10.29 3.60
CA ARG A 77 -7.93 10.36 3.24
C ARG A 77 -8.76 11.07 4.30
N ALA A 78 -8.54 10.74 5.58
CA ALA A 78 -9.25 11.40 6.68
C ALA A 78 -8.98 12.91 6.71
N LEU A 79 -7.72 13.33 6.53
CA LEU A 79 -7.34 14.74 6.52
C LEU A 79 -7.89 15.53 5.32
N THR A 80 -8.15 14.86 4.19
CA THR A 80 -8.62 15.48 2.94
C THR A 80 -10.12 15.34 2.70
N ALA A 81 -10.85 14.64 3.57
CA ALA A 81 -12.28 14.38 3.42
C ALA A 81 -13.18 15.61 3.70
N GLY A 82 -12.62 16.73 4.18
CA GLY A 82 -13.37 17.96 4.46
C GLY A 82 -14.33 17.87 5.65
N GLY A 83 -14.17 16.86 6.51
CA GLY A 83 -15.00 16.66 7.70
C GLY A 83 -14.73 17.71 8.78
N GLN A 84 -15.74 17.95 9.62
CA GLN A 84 -15.59 18.81 10.80
C GLN A 84 -14.52 18.22 11.73
N ARG A 85 -13.66 19.09 12.26
CA ARG A 85 -12.73 18.69 13.32
C ARG A 85 -13.51 18.13 14.51
N TRP A 86 -13.02 17.02 15.05
CA TRP A 86 -13.58 16.44 16.26
C TRP A 86 -13.53 17.48 17.38
N PRO A 87 -14.67 17.85 18.01
CA PRO A 87 -14.71 18.92 19.01
C PRO A 87 -13.81 18.66 20.23
N GLY A 88 -13.49 17.40 20.51
CA GLY A 88 -12.60 17.00 21.61
C GLY A 88 -11.10 17.09 21.30
N LEU A 89 -10.69 17.42 20.07
CA LEU A 89 -9.32 17.87 19.81
C LEU A 89 -9.30 19.38 20.08
N GLY A 90 -8.85 19.80 21.26
CA GLY A 90 -8.69 21.22 21.60
C GLY A 90 -7.56 21.92 20.83
N LEU A 91 -7.65 21.95 19.49
CA LEU A 91 -6.72 22.58 18.53
C LEU A 91 -7.45 23.45 17.51
#